data_AF-A0A9P6R970-F1
#
_entry.id   AF-A0A9P6R970-F1
#
_cell.length_a   1.000
_cell.length_b   1.000
_cell.length_c   1.000
_cell.angle_alpha   90.00
_cell.angle_beta   90.00
_cell.angle_gamma   90.00
#
_symmetry.space_group_name_H-M   'P 1'
#
loop_
_entity.id
_entity.type
_entity.pdbx_description
1 polymer ?
#
loop_
_entity_poly.entity_id
_entity_poly.type
_entity_poly.pdbx_seq_one_letter_code
_entity_poly.pdbx_strand_id
1 'polypeptide(L)'
;MQVYKNTRVVNGKVYENDLEVFDDVVQRYRDVDTHVLWLSHVFHISDRIHSPNRYWVNVGRYLHFVPQMMDFTTMIVNQEVEKDYGVKEVVNDDPEEQVDPLLELTDEMTGPPIPNTNTDATQSGDLIDPTMTSITAPVRRIPHIAVHLRRGDIAMKCNAQDRDSCMIPFEFYVDAVARARTIAAGRGLISRLPVVVTTDSKEEEDFRQIEALGWHRIDHDKYETVRLWGSFGPALADAAILAHADVLVGSGPSSMSRIAASRQKAWYHHEVVYPVVERGHKRKRELMSESRGNEDVRIVF
;
A
#
# COMPACT_ATOMS: atom_id res chain seq x y z
N MET A 1 -5.15 44.86 -0.18
CA MET A 1 -4.88 43.46 -0.54
C MET A 1 -3.39 43.31 -0.72
N GLN A 2 -2.72 42.61 0.21
CA GLN A 2 -1.27 42.45 0.19
C GLN A 2 -0.93 41.41 -0.89
N VAL A 3 -0.34 41.86 -2.00
CA VAL A 3 0.06 40.97 -3.10
C VAL A 3 1.35 40.27 -2.66
N TYR A 4 1.23 39.04 -2.15
CA TYR A 4 2.39 38.22 -1.89
C TYR A 4 3.01 37.81 -3.24
N LYS A 5 4.30 38.09 -3.42
CA LYS A 5 5.05 37.59 -4.57
C LYS A 5 5.04 36.06 -4.49
N ASN A 6 4.46 35.41 -5.50
CA ASN A 6 4.56 33.98 -5.73
C ASN A 6 6.04 33.61 -5.93
N THR A 7 6.76 33.46 -4.83
CA THR A 7 8.17 33.08 -4.86
C THR A 7 8.19 31.58 -4.95
N ARG A 8 8.25 31.07 -6.19
CA ARG A 8 8.50 29.66 -6.45
C ARG A 8 9.89 29.33 -5.90
N VAL A 9 9.97 28.73 -4.71
CA VAL A 9 11.23 28.24 -4.16
C VAL A 9 11.59 26.95 -4.90
N VAL A 10 12.20 27.10 -6.07
CA VAL A 10 12.72 25.97 -6.86
C VAL A 10 14.22 25.92 -6.60
N ASN A 11 14.69 24.84 -5.95
CA ASN A 11 16.11 24.53 -5.73
C ASN A 11 16.93 25.47 -4.82
N GLY A 12 16.29 26.27 -3.95
CA GLY A 12 16.96 27.09 -2.93
C GLY A 12 16.77 26.53 -1.51
N LYS A 13 17.65 26.92 -0.57
CA LYS A 13 17.40 26.73 0.87
C LYS A 13 16.08 27.40 1.21
N VAL A 14 15.07 26.62 1.63
CA VAL A 14 13.81 27.16 2.15
C VAL A 14 14.13 27.81 3.49
N TYR A 15 13.95 29.13 3.61
CA TYR A 15 14.09 29.80 4.89
C TYR A 15 12.77 29.68 5.65
N GLU A 16 12.85 29.69 6.99
CA GLU A 16 11.68 29.56 7.86
C GLU A 16 10.60 30.62 7.59
N ASN A 17 11.03 31.80 7.16
CA ASN A 17 10.15 32.91 6.80
C ASN A 17 9.47 32.75 5.42
N ASP A 18 9.87 31.74 4.63
CA ASP A 18 9.26 31.40 3.34
C ASP A 18 8.15 30.33 3.48
N LEU A 19 7.97 29.78 4.69
CA LEU A 19 6.95 28.78 4.98
C LEU A 19 5.65 29.45 5.40
N GLU A 20 4.59 29.17 4.65
CA GLU A 20 3.22 29.55 5.03
C GLU A 20 2.66 28.46 5.96
N VAL A 21 2.25 28.82 7.18
CA VAL A 21 1.62 27.89 8.11
C VAL A 21 0.17 27.67 7.65
N PHE A 22 -0.28 26.41 7.69
CA PHE A 22 -1.62 26.06 7.22
C PHE A 22 -2.73 26.87 7.91
N ASP A 23 -2.60 27.06 9.22
CA ASP A 23 -3.54 27.84 10.02
C ASP A 23 -3.62 29.30 9.55
N ASP A 24 -2.52 29.89 9.09
CA ASP A 24 -2.51 31.26 8.54
C ASP A 24 -3.25 31.32 7.20
N VAL A 25 -3.17 30.26 6.39
CA VAL A 25 -3.95 30.16 5.15
C VAL A 25 -5.43 30.04 5.48
N VAL A 26 -5.82 29.14 6.40
CA VAL A 26 -7.23 28.96 6.79
C VAL A 26 -7.80 30.24 7.41
N GLN A 27 -7.07 30.87 8.33
CA GLN A 27 -7.50 32.11 8.98
C GLN A 27 -7.65 33.27 7.99
N ARG A 28 -6.84 33.33 6.93
CA ARG A 28 -6.96 34.35 5.86
C ARG A 28 -8.26 34.28 5.07
N TYR A 29 -8.85 33.09 4.93
CA TYR A 29 -10.07 32.88 4.15
C TYR A 29 -11.32 32.65 5.01
N ARG A 30 -11.20 32.78 6.34
CA ARG A 30 -12.28 32.47 7.29
C ARG A 30 -13.55 33.29 7.09
N ASP A 31 -13.42 34.54 6.65
CA ASP A 31 -14.55 35.48 6.49
C ASP A 31 -15.06 35.55 5.04
N VAL A 32 -14.69 34.58 4.19
CA VAL A 32 -15.04 34.56 2.76
C VAL A 32 -16.02 33.43 2.48
N ASP A 33 -17.30 33.70 2.73
CA ASP A 33 -18.40 32.71 2.74
C ASP A 33 -18.72 32.06 1.38
N THR A 34 -18.14 32.55 0.28
CA THR A 34 -18.49 32.15 -1.10
C THR A 34 -17.35 31.49 -1.87
N HIS A 35 -16.20 31.26 -1.22
CA HIS A 35 -15.00 30.75 -1.90
C HIS A 35 -14.62 29.36 -1.41
N VAL A 36 -14.13 28.54 -2.33
CA VAL A 36 -13.54 27.23 -2.03
C VAL A 36 -12.03 27.37 -2.08
N LEU A 37 -11.36 27.05 -0.97
CA LEU A 37 -9.91 26.95 -0.94
C LEU A 37 -9.50 25.57 -1.46
N TRP A 38 -8.90 25.53 -2.65
CA TRP A 38 -8.34 24.29 -3.21
C TRP A 38 -6.86 24.16 -2.89
N LEU A 39 -6.50 23.12 -2.16
CA LEU A 39 -5.11 22.79 -1.85
C LEU A 39 -4.61 21.75 -2.83
N SER A 40 -3.86 22.18 -3.84
CA SER A 40 -3.14 21.23 -4.68
C SER A 40 -1.93 20.68 -3.91
N HIS A 41 -1.57 19.42 -4.16
CA HIS A 41 -0.34 18.80 -3.62
C HIS A 41 -0.26 18.73 -2.09
N VAL A 42 -1.38 18.41 -1.43
CA VAL A 42 -1.46 18.22 0.03
C VAL A 42 -0.36 17.29 0.57
N PHE A 43 0.15 16.36 -0.24
CA PHE A 43 1.27 15.49 0.13
C PHE A 43 2.57 16.20 0.50
N HIS A 44 2.75 17.47 0.14
CA HIS A 44 3.87 18.31 0.55
C HIS A 44 3.67 19.03 1.88
N ILE A 45 2.49 18.93 2.50
CA ILE A 45 2.25 19.48 3.83
C ILE A 45 3.10 18.69 4.84
N SER A 46 4.09 19.37 5.41
CA SER A 46 4.99 18.81 6.42
C SER A 46 4.61 19.31 7.81
N ASP A 47 4.48 18.39 8.77
CA ASP A 47 4.38 18.75 10.18
C ASP A 47 5.79 19.04 10.73
N ARG A 48 5.99 20.26 11.25
CA ARG A 48 7.27 20.69 11.84
C ARG A 48 7.52 20.11 13.22
N ILE A 49 6.46 19.78 13.97
CA ILE A 49 6.52 19.26 15.33
C ILE A 49 6.83 17.76 15.30
N HIS A 50 6.27 17.04 14.32
CA HIS A 50 6.50 15.62 14.13
C HIS A 50 7.31 15.40 12.86
N SER A 51 8.65 15.29 13.00
CA SER A 51 9.67 14.82 12.05
C SER A 51 9.19 14.65 10.58
N PRO A 52 9.90 15.20 9.57
CA PRO A 52 9.46 15.39 8.17
C PRO A 52 8.90 14.15 7.40
N ASN A 53 8.88 12.97 8.00
CA ASN A 53 8.40 11.71 7.45
C ASN A 53 7.03 11.22 7.97
N ARG A 54 6.27 11.98 8.78
CA ARG A 54 5.20 11.37 9.62
C ARG A 54 3.74 11.68 9.32
N TYR A 55 3.38 12.67 8.49
CA TYR A 55 1.96 13.07 8.40
C TYR A 55 1.09 12.03 7.69
N TRP A 56 1.45 11.63 6.48
CA TRP A 56 0.60 10.77 5.65
C TRP A 56 0.47 9.34 6.15
N VAL A 57 1.49 8.80 6.83
CA VAL A 57 1.40 7.47 7.46
C VAL A 57 0.45 7.50 8.66
N ASN A 58 0.44 8.60 9.41
CA ASN A 58 -0.45 8.79 10.56
C ASN A 58 -1.88 9.12 10.14
N VAL A 59 -2.09 9.96 9.12
CA VAL A 59 -3.42 10.25 8.58
C VAL A 59 -3.98 9.03 7.85
N GLY A 60 -3.15 8.30 7.11
CA GLY A 60 -3.55 7.11 6.35
C GLY A 60 -4.18 6.01 7.20
N ARG A 61 -3.90 5.97 8.52
CA ARG A 61 -4.56 5.03 9.44
C ARG A 61 -6.03 5.37 9.75
N TYR A 62 -6.47 6.58 9.42
CA TYR A 62 -7.85 7.04 9.56
C TYR A 62 -8.57 7.12 8.21
N LEU A 63 -7.86 6.87 7.11
CA LEU A 63 -8.46 6.76 5.79
C LEU A 63 -8.92 5.32 5.61
N HIS A 64 -10.24 5.17 5.59
CA HIS A 64 -10.93 3.91 5.42
C HIS A 64 -11.18 3.60 3.94
N PHE A 65 -11.25 2.31 3.61
CA PHE A 65 -11.70 1.89 2.29
C PHE A 65 -13.23 1.99 2.21
N VAL A 66 -13.75 2.18 1.01
CA VAL A 66 -15.20 2.07 0.82
C VAL A 66 -15.59 0.59 1.00
N PRO A 67 -16.72 0.28 1.66
CA PRO A 67 -17.11 -1.11 1.94
C PRO A 67 -17.09 -2.02 0.71
N GLN A 68 -17.53 -1.53 -0.45
CA GLN A 68 -17.52 -2.32 -1.69
C GLN A 68 -16.11 -2.77 -2.12
N MET A 69 -15.07 -1.98 -1.80
CA MET A 69 -13.68 -2.37 -2.07
C MET A 69 -13.24 -3.48 -1.13
N MET A 70 -13.70 -3.43 0.12
CA MET A 70 -13.47 -4.48 1.11
C MET A 70 -14.16 -5.78 0.69
N ASP A 71 -15.44 -5.71 0.33
CA ASP A 71 -16.21 -6.84 -0.20
C ASP A 71 -15.51 -7.48 -1.41
N PHE A 72 -15.09 -6.65 -2.37
CA PHE A 72 -14.38 -7.10 -3.57
C PHE A 72 -13.06 -7.79 -3.23
N THR A 73 -12.24 -7.19 -2.37
CA THR A 73 -10.93 -7.74 -2.02
C THR A 73 -11.02 -9.02 -1.20
N THR A 74 -11.98 -9.11 -0.29
CA THR A 74 -12.28 -10.34 0.46
C THR A 74 -12.73 -11.46 -0.49
N MET A 75 -13.61 -11.15 -1.44
CA MET A 75 -14.06 -12.11 -2.46
C MET A 75 -12.89 -12.68 -3.28
N ILE A 76 -12.03 -11.82 -3.84
CA ILE A 76 -10.92 -12.29 -4.68
C ILE A 76 -9.87 -13.06 -3.87
N VAL A 77 -9.58 -12.64 -2.64
CA VAL A 77 -8.66 -13.37 -1.75
C VAL A 77 -9.21 -14.76 -1.47
N ASN A 78 -10.48 -14.87 -1.05
CA ASN A 78 -11.11 -16.17 -0.81
C ASN A 78 -11.04 -17.05 -2.06
N GLN A 79 -11.36 -16.52 -3.24
CA GLN A 79 -11.34 -17.28 -4.48
C GLN A 79 -9.95 -17.79 -4.87
N GLU A 80 -8.88 -17.04 -4.58
CA GLU A 80 -7.52 -17.51 -4.85
C GLU A 80 -7.11 -18.60 -3.86
N VAL A 81 -7.44 -18.45 -2.58
CA VAL A 81 -6.94 -19.35 -1.52
C VAL A 81 -7.87 -20.50 -1.15
N GLU A 82 -9.10 -20.56 -1.67
CA GLU A 82 -10.10 -21.61 -1.37
C GLU A 82 -9.57 -23.02 -1.65
N LYS A 83 -8.63 -23.15 -2.60
CA LYS A 83 -8.02 -24.42 -2.98
C LYS A 83 -6.99 -24.93 -1.97
N ASP A 84 -6.55 -24.09 -1.03
CA ASP A 84 -5.56 -24.48 -0.04
C ASP A 84 -6.18 -25.36 1.03
N TYR A 85 -5.69 -26.60 1.12
CA TYR A 85 -6.21 -27.59 2.07
C TYR A 85 -6.07 -27.14 3.53
N GLY A 86 -7.16 -27.29 4.29
CA GLY A 86 -7.15 -27.19 5.75
C GLY A 86 -7.35 -25.78 6.30
N VAL A 87 -7.70 -24.82 5.44
CA VAL A 87 -8.01 -23.47 5.91
C VAL A 87 -9.46 -23.40 6.40
N LYS A 88 -9.64 -22.94 7.64
CA LYS A 88 -10.96 -22.70 8.20
C LYS A 88 -11.34 -21.25 7.95
N GLU A 89 -12.47 -21.07 7.30
CA GLU A 89 -13.15 -19.78 7.23
C GLU A 89 -13.41 -19.24 8.65
N VAL A 90 -13.20 -17.94 8.82
CA VAL A 90 -13.58 -17.19 10.03
C VAL A 90 -14.69 -16.22 9.67
N VAL A 91 -15.48 -15.81 10.66
CA VAL A 91 -16.44 -14.72 10.45
C VAL A 91 -15.66 -13.48 10.04
N ASN A 92 -16.17 -12.75 9.04
CA ASN A 92 -15.61 -11.44 8.74
C ASN A 92 -16.03 -10.47 9.86
N ASP A 93 -15.15 -10.29 10.85
CA ASP A 93 -15.36 -9.42 12.01
C ASP A 93 -14.57 -8.11 11.91
N ASP A 94 -14.31 -7.69 10.68
CA ASP A 94 -13.56 -6.49 10.35
C ASP A 94 -14.12 -5.27 11.10
N PRO A 95 -13.34 -4.62 11.97
CA PRO A 95 -13.78 -3.45 12.72
C PRO A 95 -14.13 -2.26 11.80
N GLU A 96 -13.71 -2.27 10.53
CA GLU A 96 -14.11 -1.30 9.50
C GLU A 96 -15.53 -1.56 8.96
N GLU A 97 -15.96 -2.83 8.91
CA GLU A 97 -17.31 -3.21 8.47
C GLU A 97 -18.35 -3.10 9.60
N GLN A 98 -17.92 -2.95 10.85
CA GLN A 98 -18.82 -2.66 11.95
C GLN A 98 -19.34 -1.23 11.80
N VAL A 99 -20.47 -1.09 11.11
CA VAL A 99 -21.26 0.13 11.02
C VAL A 99 -21.43 0.66 12.45
N ASP A 100 -20.88 1.84 12.74
CA ASP A 100 -21.15 2.53 13.99
C ASP A 100 -22.67 2.70 14.10
N PRO A 101 -23.35 2.07 15.07
CA PRO A 101 -24.80 2.15 15.19
C PRO A 101 -25.30 3.60 15.35
N LEU A 102 -24.44 4.54 15.75
CA LEU A 102 -24.74 5.97 15.86
C LEU A 102 -24.63 6.73 14.53
N LEU A 103 -24.02 6.12 13.50
CA LEU A 103 -23.93 6.64 12.14
C LEU A 103 -25.00 6.06 11.20
N GLU A 104 -26.00 5.33 11.75
CA GLU A 104 -27.30 5.21 11.08
C GLU A 104 -27.88 6.63 10.95
N LEU A 105 -27.47 7.28 9.85
CA LEU A 105 -27.93 8.57 9.41
C LEU A 105 -29.45 8.56 9.50
N THR A 106 -29.99 9.40 10.37
CA THR A 106 -31.40 9.78 10.36
C THR A 106 -31.83 9.96 8.91
N ASP A 107 -32.90 9.25 8.52
CA ASP A 107 -33.45 9.10 7.15
C ASP A 107 -33.76 10.44 6.42
N GLU A 108 -33.51 11.57 7.06
CA GLU A 108 -33.75 12.94 6.59
C GLU A 108 -32.69 13.48 5.61
N MET A 109 -31.58 12.77 5.36
CA MET A 109 -30.55 13.20 4.39
C MET A 109 -30.64 12.52 3.01
N THR A 110 -31.77 11.88 2.68
CA THR A 110 -32.06 11.34 1.33
C THR A 110 -32.39 12.44 0.32
N GLY A 111 -31.44 13.37 0.11
CA GLY A 111 -31.45 14.22 -1.08
C GLY A 111 -31.28 13.36 -2.34
N PRO A 112 -31.75 13.83 -3.52
CA PRO A 112 -31.51 13.13 -4.77
C PRO A 112 -30.00 12.90 -4.96
N PRO A 113 -29.58 11.74 -5.52
CA PRO A 113 -28.17 11.41 -5.69
C PRO A 113 -27.45 12.54 -6.43
N ILE A 114 -26.43 13.12 -5.78
CA ILE A 114 -25.63 14.18 -6.37
C ILE A 114 -24.86 13.55 -7.55
N PRO A 115 -25.04 14.03 -8.79
CA PRO A 115 -24.28 13.50 -9.91
C PRO A 115 -22.78 13.71 -9.65
N ASN A 116 -22.00 12.63 -9.76
CA ASN A 116 -20.56 12.67 -9.59
C ASN A 116 -19.95 13.54 -10.70
N THR A 117 -19.51 14.74 -10.35
CA THR A 117 -18.92 15.72 -11.27
C THR A 117 -17.40 15.75 -11.23
N ASN A 118 -16.75 14.77 -10.57
CA ASN A 118 -15.29 14.64 -10.58
C ASN A 118 -14.82 14.27 -12.00
N THR A 119 -14.41 15.29 -12.74
CA THR A 119 -14.08 15.27 -14.17
C THR A 119 -12.66 14.76 -14.47
N ASP A 120 -11.83 14.49 -13.45
CA ASP A 120 -10.42 14.13 -13.65
C ASP A 120 -10.09 12.64 -13.52
N ALA A 121 -10.96 11.81 -12.91
CA ALA A 121 -10.74 10.36 -12.82
C ALA A 121 -11.53 9.56 -13.87
N THR A 122 -12.58 10.15 -14.44
CA THR A 122 -13.41 9.56 -15.48
C THR A 122 -13.66 10.61 -16.56
N GLN A 123 -12.70 10.79 -17.48
CA GLN A 123 -13.00 11.52 -18.73
C GLN A 123 -14.16 10.89 -19.53
N SER A 124 -14.62 9.68 -19.17
CA SER A 124 -15.74 9.03 -19.83
C SER A 124 -17.12 9.42 -19.31
N GLY A 125 -17.26 10.07 -18.14
CA GLY A 125 -18.59 10.30 -17.56
C GLY A 125 -19.38 9.01 -17.31
N ASP A 126 -18.72 7.86 -17.31
CA ASP A 126 -19.36 6.58 -17.08
C ASP A 126 -19.86 6.52 -15.63
N LEU A 127 -21.13 6.20 -15.49
CA LEU A 127 -21.76 5.87 -14.21
C LEU A 127 -20.96 4.74 -13.55
N ILE A 128 -20.94 4.72 -12.21
CA ILE A 128 -20.41 3.59 -11.43
C ILE A 128 -20.96 2.30 -12.04
N ASP A 129 -20.08 1.38 -12.41
CA ASP A 129 -20.48 0.13 -13.05
C ASP A 129 -21.53 -0.56 -12.15
N PRO A 130 -22.75 -0.82 -12.63
CA PRO A 130 -23.81 -1.42 -11.82
C PRO A 130 -23.38 -2.76 -11.22
N THR A 131 -22.42 -3.46 -11.83
CA THR A 131 -21.86 -4.70 -11.25
C THR A 131 -21.18 -4.46 -9.90
N MET A 132 -20.61 -3.28 -9.63
CA MET A 132 -20.03 -2.96 -8.33
C MET A 132 -21.07 -2.97 -7.21
N THR A 133 -22.31 -2.55 -7.50
CA THR A 133 -23.39 -2.55 -6.51
C THR A 133 -23.87 -3.95 -6.14
N SER A 134 -23.51 -4.95 -6.96
CA SER A 134 -23.84 -6.36 -6.72
C SER A 134 -22.73 -7.14 -6.02
N ILE A 135 -21.56 -6.53 -5.79
CA ILE A 135 -20.48 -7.14 -5.03
C ILE A 135 -20.89 -7.13 -3.56
N THR A 136 -21.05 -8.32 -2.98
CA THR A 136 -21.28 -8.51 -1.55
C THR A 136 -20.15 -9.35 -1.00
N ALA A 137 -19.54 -8.92 0.12
CA ALA A 137 -18.51 -9.72 0.76
C ALA A 137 -19.09 -11.09 1.14
N PRO A 138 -18.28 -12.16 1.07
CA PRO A 138 -18.67 -13.37 1.76
C PRO A 138 -18.75 -13.09 3.27
N VAL A 139 -19.78 -13.62 3.94
CA VAL A 139 -19.97 -13.54 5.41
C VAL A 139 -18.75 -14.05 6.18
N ARG A 140 -17.91 -14.81 5.50
CA ARG A 140 -16.69 -15.39 6.04
C ARG A 140 -15.49 -15.07 5.17
N ARG A 141 -14.36 -14.82 5.82
CA ARG A 141 -13.07 -14.63 5.15
C ARG A 141 -12.13 -15.79 5.47
N ILE A 142 -11.16 -15.99 4.59
CA ILE A 142 -10.07 -16.93 4.82
C ILE A 142 -8.88 -16.17 5.43
N PRO A 143 -8.43 -16.56 6.64
CA PRO A 143 -7.24 -15.97 7.22
C PRO A 143 -6.02 -16.20 6.34
N HIS A 144 -5.17 -15.19 6.14
CA HIS A 144 -4.05 -15.27 5.20
C HIS A 144 -2.86 -14.40 5.62
N ILE A 145 -1.72 -14.70 5.03
CA ILE A 145 -0.52 -13.85 5.08
C ILE A 145 -0.48 -13.07 3.77
N ALA A 146 -0.48 -11.74 3.82
CA ALA A 146 -0.27 -10.93 2.63
C ALA A 146 1.19 -10.51 2.50
N VAL A 147 1.74 -10.63 1.30
CA VAL A 147 3.11 -10.24 0.96
C VAL A 147 3.04 -9.10 -0.05
N HIS A 148 3.63 -7.95 0.29
CA HIS A 148 3.85 -6.90 -0.69
C HIS A 148 5.22 -7.06 -1.35
N LEU A 149 5.22 -7.58 -2.57
CA LEU A 149 6.40 -7.76 -3.38
C LEU A 149 6.57 -6.56 -4.32
N ARG A 150 7.14 -5.46 -3.82
CA ARG A 150 7.39 -4.25 -4.63
C ARG A 150 8.60 -4.46 -5.54
N ARG A 151 8.36 -4.56 -6.86
CA ARG A 151 9.39 -4.81 -7.88
C ARG A 151 9.44 -3.74 -8.99
N GLY A 152 8.29 -3.29 -9.48
CA GLY A 152 8.12 -2.53 -10.71
C GLY A 152 9.00 -1.28 -10.82
N ASP A 153 8.56 -0.15 -10.26
CA ASP A 153 9.31 1.12 -10.42
C ASP A 153 10.66 1.16 -9.69
N ILE A 154 10.85 0.26 -8.72
CA ILE A 154 12.13 0.12 -8.02
C ILE A 154 13.21 -0.32 -8.99
N ALA A 155 12.91 -1.28 -9.88
CA ALA A 155 13.87 -1.74 -10.88
C ALA A 155 14.39 -0.60 -11.77
N MET A 156 13.53 0.39 -12.08
CA MET A 156 13.93 1.59 -12.83
C MET A 156 14.74 2.59 -12.01
N LYS A 157 14.52 2.65 -10.70
CA LYS A 157 15.24 3.52 -9.76
C LYS A 157 16.59 2.95 -9.33
N CYS A 158 16.81 1.66 -9.54
CA CYS A 158 18.13 1.06 -9.47
C CYS A 158 18.95 1.61 -10.64
N ASN A 159 19.64 2.74 -10.43
CA ASN A 159 20.76 3.15 -11.30
C ASN A 159 21.63 1.92 -11.56
N ALA A 160 22.23 1.78 -12.75
CA ALA A 160 22.95 0.61 -13.31
C ALA A 160 23.86 -0.25 -12.38
N GLN A 161 24.02 0.10 -11.11
CA GLN A 161 24.29 -0.86 -10.05
C GLN A 161 23.32 -2.05 -10.08
N ASP A 162 23.95 -3.21 -10.04
CA ASP A 162 23.44 -4.55 -9.75
C ASP A 162 22.01 -4.59 -9.18
N ARG A 163 21.03 -4.97 -10.03
CA ARG A 163 19.61 -5.15 -9.66
C ARG A 163 19.48 -6.05 -8.43
N ASP A 164 20.37 -7.03 -8.29
CA ASP A 164 20.38 -8.00 -7.19
C ASP A 164 20.67 -7.34 -5.84
N SER A 165 21.32 -6.18 -5.85
CA SER A 165 21.64 -5.42 -4.64
C SER A 165 20.57 -4.38 -4.25
N CYS A 166 19.69 -4.06 -5.18
CA CYS A 166 18.67 -3.02 -5.04
C CYS A 166 17.29 -3.62 -4.72
N MET A 167 17.05 -4.81 -5.25
CA MET A 167 15.82 -5.57 -5.07
C MET A 167 15.98 -6.56 -3.92
N ILE A 168 14.94 -6.76 -3.11
CA ILE A 168 14.98 -7.77 -2.05
C ILE A 168 14.84 -9.16 -2.70
N PRO A 169 15.80 -10.07 -2.55
CA PRO A 169 15.69 -11.42 -3.10
C PRO A 169 14.52 -12.23 -2.48
N PHE A 170 13.97 -13.20 -3.21
CA PHE A 170 12.79 -13.96 -2.79
C PHE A 170 13.03 -14.76 -1.50
N GLU A 171 14.24 -15.27 -1.28
CA GLU A 171 14.60 -16.02 -0.08
C GLU A 171 14.35 -15.24 1.21
N PHE A 172 14.56 -13.91 1.20
CA PHE A 172 14.28 -13.08 2.37
C PHE A 172 12.78 -12.91 2.62
N TYR A 173 11.96 -12.98 1.58
CA TYR A 173 10.50 -13.04 1.71
C TYR A 173 10.06 -14.42 2.23
N VAL A 174 10.68 -15.51 1.78
CA VAL A 174 10.40 -16.86 2.28
C VAL A 174 10.68 -16.93 3.79
N ASP A 175 11.83 -16.42 4.23
CA ASP A 175 12.17 -16.35 5.66
C ASP A 175 11.20 -15.45 6.44
N ALA A 176 10.76 -14.34 5.84
CA ALA A 176 9.77 -13.46 6.46
C ALA A 176 8.40 -14.13 6.59
N VAL A 177 7.95 -14.87 5.57
CA VAL A 177 6.71 -15.66 5.62
C VAL A 177 6.80 -16.77 6.67
N ALA A 178 7.95 -17.42 6.82
CA ALA A 178 8.16 -18.40 7.89
C ALA A 178 7.96 -17.76 9.28
N ARG A 179 8.55 -16.57 9.52
CA ARG A 179 8.32 -15.81 10.77
C ARG A 179 6.86 -15.38 10.92
N ALA A 180 6.22 -14.95 9.84
CA ALA A 180 4.80 -14.57 9.85
C ALA A 180 3.90 -15.75 10.26
N ARG A 181 4.19 -16.96 9.78
CA ARG A 181 3.49 -18.19 10.23
C ARG A 181 3.67 -18.47 11.71
N THR A 182 4.87 -18.26 12.26
CA THR A 182 5.09 -18.39 13.71
C THR A 182 4.27 -17.37 14.51
N ILE A 183 4.20 -16.12 14.05
CA ILE A 183 3.38 -15.08 14.66
C ILE A 183 1.89 -15.45 14.62
N ALA A 184 1.40 -15.90 13.46
CA ALA A 184 0.02 -16.35 13.28
C ALA A 184 -0.33 -17.52 14.22
N ALA A 185 0.55 -18.53 14.31
CA ALA A 185 0.37 -19.67 15.21
C ALA A 185 0.31 -19.24 16.69
N GLY A 186 1.14 -18.25 17.08
CA GLY A 186 1.10 -17.66 18.43
C GLY A 186 -0.21 -16.94 18.76
N ARG A 187 -0.98 -16.54 17.75
CA ARG A 187 -2.33 -15.95 17.88
C ARG A 187 -3.46 -16.99 17.81
N GLY A 188 -3.13 -18.29 17.75
CA GLY A 188 -4.12 -19.36 17.63
C GLY A 188 -4.67 -19.59 16.23
N LEU A 189 -4.11 -18.93 15.20
CA LEU A 189 -4.40 -19.24 13.81
C LEU A 189 -3.71 -20.55 13.40
N ILE A 190 -4.20 -21.18 12.33
CA ILE A 190 -3.57 -22.39 11.80
C ILE A 190 -2.12 -22.09 11.37
N SER A 191 -1.22 -23.05 11.61
CA SER A 191 0.22 -22.85 11.35
C SER A 191 0.58 -22.68 9.88
N ARG A 192 -0.31 -23.08 8.97
CA ARG A 192 -0.10 -23.03 7.52
C ARG A 192 -1.14 -22.15 6.83
N LEU A 193 -1.16 -20.87 7.21
CA LEU A 193 -1.95 -19.88 6.48
C LEU A 193 -1.54 -19.82 5.00
N PRO A 194 -2.52 -19.65 4.09
CA PRO A 194 -2.27 -19.35 2.69
C PRO A 194 -1.53 -18.01 2.57
N VAL A 195 -0.76 -17.86 1.50
CA VAL A 195 0.05 -16.66 1.26
C VAL A 195 -0.46 -16.00 -0.01
N VAL A 196 -0.92 -14.76 0.13
CA VAL A 196 -1.39 -13.91 -0.97
C VAL A 196 -0.30 -12.89 -1.27
N VAL A 197 0.02 -12.68 -2.55
CA VAL A 197 1.06 -11.77 -3.00
C VAL A 197 0.45 -10.67 -3.84
N THR A 198 0.67 -9.44 -3.42
CA THR A 198 0.42 -8.24 -4.24
C THR A 198 1.75 -7.75 -4.80
N THR A 199 1.80 -7.47 -6.10
CA THR A 199 3.03 -7.08 -6.77
C THR A 199 2.75 -6.22 -7.99
N ASP A 200 3.63 -5.25 -8.22
CA ASP A 200 3.69 -4.47 -9.45
C ASP A 200 4.72 -5.02 -10.46
N SER A 201 5.20 -6.25 -10.25
CA SER A 201 6.08 -6.93 -11.20
C SER A 201 5.33 -7.28 -12.49
N LYS A 202 6.07 -7.26 -13.60
CA LYS A 202 5.63 -7.74 -14.92
C LYS A 202 6.50 -8.88 -15.43
N GLU A 203 7.43 -9.35 -14.61
CA GLU A 203 8.43 -10.33 -15.00
C GLU A 203 7.88 -11.75 -14.75
N GLU A 204 7.82 -12.56 -15.80
CA GLU A 204 7.29 -13.95 -15.72
C GLU A 204 8.07 -14.82 -14.72
N GLU A 205 9.36 -14.51 -14.53
CA GLU A 205 10.19 -15.21 -13.55
C GLU A 205 9.71 -14.97 -12.11
N ASP A 206 9.25 -13.76 -11.77
CA ASP A 206 8.69 -13.49 -10.45
C ASP A 206 7.40 -14.31 -10.25
N PHE A 207 6.57 -14.44 -11.30
CA PHE A 207 5.33 -15.20 -11.24
C PHE A 207 5.57 -16.70 -11.04
N ARG A 208 6.53 -17.27 -11.78
CA ARG A 208 6.96 -18.67 -11.60
C ARG A 208 7.48 -18.93 -10.19
N GLN A 209 8.23 -18.00 -9.61
CA GLN A 209 8.74 -18.15 -8.24
C GLN A 209 7.62 -18.10 -7.20
N ILE A 210 6.65 -17.19 -7.36
CA ILE A 210 5.45 -17.14 -6.51
C ILE A 210 4.69 -18.48 -6.58
N GLU A 211 4.44 -18.99 -7.78
CA GLU A 211 3.74 -20.26 -7.99
C GLU A 211 4.53 -21.45 -7.40
N ALA A 212 5.84 -21.52 -7.64
CA ALA A 212 6.70 -22.58 -7.12
C ALA A 212 6.72 -22.65 -5.58
N LEU A 213 6.49 -21.52 -4.91
CA LEU A 213 6.35 -21.44 -3.46
C LEU A 213 4.96 -21.83 -2.95
N GLY A 214 4.01 -22.08 -3.86
CA GLY A 214 2.59 -22.30 -3.56
C GLY A 214 1.92 -21.05 -2.99
N TRP A 215 2.38 -19.87 -3.41
CA TRP A 215 1.78 -18.59 -3.05
C TRP A 215 0.83 -18.13 -4.16
N HIS A 216 -0.15 -17.30 -3.80
CA HIS A 216 -1.21 -16.87 -4.69
C HIS A 216 -1.01 -15.41 -5.09
N ARG A 217 -0.69 -15.15 -6.36
CA ARG A 217 -0.61 -13.78 -6.89
C ARG A 217 -2.02 -13.26 -7.17
N ILE A 218 -2.30 -12.03 -6.78
CA ILE A 218 -3.51 -11.34 -7.24
C ILE A 218 -3.36 -10.93 -8.71
N ASP A 219 -4.23 -11.48 -9.57
CA ASP A 219 -4.27 -11.17 -10.99
C ASP A 219 -5.39 -10.16 -11.31
N HIS A 220 -5.03 -8.88 -11.35
CA HIS A 220 -6.00 -7.81 -11.62
C HIS A 220 -6.62 -7.86 -13.01
N ASP A 221 -5.99 -8.52 -13.99
CA ASP A 221 -6.57 -8.68 -15.32
C ASP A 221 -7.67 -9.75 -15.28
N LYS A 222 -7.42 -10.87 -14.59
CA LYS A 222 -8.42 -11.92 -14.31
C LYS A 222 -9.65 -11.36 -13.59
N TYR A 223 -9.44 -10.43 -12.66
CA TYR A 223 -10.50 -9.81 -11.86
C TYR A 223 -11.04 -8.50 -12.44
N GLU A 224 -10.63 -8.13 -13.65
CA GLU A 224 -11.05 -6.90 -14.35
C GLU A 224 -10.98 -5.65 -13.46
N THR A 225 -9.99 -5.57 -12.57
CA THR A 225 -9.98 -4.58 -11.48
C THR A 225 -9.95 -3.15 -12.04
N VAL A 226 -9.27 -2.92 -13.17
CA VAL A 226 -9.25 -1.61 -13.84
C VAL A 226 -10.63 -1.24 -14.41
N ARG A 227 -11.36 -2.21 -14.95
CA ARG A 227 -12.70 -1.99 -15.52
C ARG A 227 -13.70 -1.61 -14.42
N LEU A 228 -13.62 -2.30 -13.28
CA LEU A 228 -14.51 -2.10 -12.14
C LEU A 228 -14.17 -0.83 -11.35
N TRP A 229 -12.89 -0.61 -11.04
CA TRP A 229 -12.45 0.39 -10.06
C TRP A 229 -11.62 1.54 -10.66
N GLY A 230 -11.52 1.59 -11.99
CA GLY A 230 -10.71 2.57 -12.70
C GLY A 230 -9.21 2.28 -12.65
N SER A 231 -8.41 3.20 -13.20
CA SER A 231 -6.95 3.02 -13.35
C SER A 231 -6.19 2.82 -12.04
N PHE A 232 -6.72 3.34 -10.93
CA PHE A 232 -6.13 3.17 -9.59
C PHE A 232 -6.69 1.96 -8.84
N GLY A 233 -7.70 1.29 -9.40
CA GLY A 233 -8.34 0.11 -8.84
C GLY A 233 -7.38 -0.95 -8.33
N PRO A 234 -6.43 -1.45 -9.16
CA PRO A 234 -5.43 -2.42 -8.74
C PRO A 234 -4.66 -2.01 -7.49
N ALA A 235 -4.14 -0.78 -7.45
CA ALA A 235 -3.36 -0.29 -6.33
C ALA A 235 -4.19 -0.12 -5.05
N LEU A 236 -5.48 0.25 -5.18
CA LEU A 236 -6.41 0.35 -4.05
C LEU A 236 -6.78 -1.04 -3.52
N ALA A 237 -7.07 -1.99 -4.40
CA ALA A 237 -7.35 -3.38 -4.04
C ALA A 237 -6.14 -4.02 -3.33
N ASP A 238 -4.93 -3.86 -3.87
CA ASP A 238 -3.70 -4.31 -3.22
C ASP A 238 -3.53 -3.69 -1.83
N ALA A 239 -3.78 -2.38 -1.69
CA ALA A 239 -3.67 -1.71 -0.40
C ALA A 239 -4.68 -2.24 0.63
N ALA A 240 -5.89 -2.58 0.20
CA ALA A 240 -6.93 -3.17 1.06
C ALA A 240 -6.53 -4.58 1.50
N ILE A 241 -6.12 -5.45 0.57
CA ILE A 241 -5.62 -6.81 0.88
C ILE A 241 -4.48 -6.76 1.91
N LEU A 242 -3.51 -5.85 1.72
CA LEU A 242 -2.37 -5.71 2.64
C LEU A 242 -2.78 -5.20 4.02
N ALA A 243 -3.74 -4.26 4.10
CA ALA A 243 -4.21 -3.69 5.35
C ALA A 243 -5.04 -4.69 6.18
N HIS A 244 -5.66 -5.67 5.52
CA HIS A 244 -6.63 -6.61 6.10
C HIS A 244 -6.14 -8.05 6.27
N ALA A 245 -4.87 -8.30 5.96
CA ALA A 245 -4.24 -9.59 6.22
C ALA A 245 -4.13 -9.91 7.72
N ASP A 246 -4.09 -11.19 8.09
CA ASP A 246 -3.84 -11.58 9.48
C ASP A 246 -2.37 -11.37 9.88
N VAL A 247 -1.46 -11.50 8.91
CA VAL A 247 -0.08 -11.08 9.04
C VAL A 247 0.40 -10.46 7.73
N LEU A 248 0.99 -9.27 7.81
CA LEU A 248 1.59 -8.58 6.69
C LEU A 248 3.10 -8.82 6.62
N VAL A 249 3.58 -9.20 5.43
CA VAL A 249 4.99 -9.17 5.04
C VAL A 249 5.22 -8.01 4.08
N GLY A 250 5.81 -6.91 4.57
CA GLY A 250 5.98 -5.68 3.80
C GLY A 250 7.31 -5.57 3.06
N SER A 251 7.38 -4.63 2.11
CA SER A 251 8.62 -4.15 1.50
C SER A 251 9.03 -2.82 2.15
N GLY A 252 10.16 -2.78 2.86
CA GLY A 252 10.58 -1.63 3.67
C GLY A 252 10.65 -0.27 2.93
N PRO A 253 11.14 -0.22 1.68
CA PRO A 253 11.16 1.01 0.89
C PRO A 253 9.78 1.49 0.43
N SER A 254 8.76 0.63 0.42
CA SER A 254 7.46 0.94 -0.17
C SER A 254 6.56 1.75 0.76
N SER A 255 6.09 2.90 0.28
CA SER A 255 5.08 3.71 0.99
C SER A 255 3.78 2.94 1.22
N MET A 256 3.34 2.13 0.25
CA MET A 256 2.15 1.30 0.40
C MET A 256 2.29 0.29 1.54
N SER A 257 3.45 -0.39 1.66
CA SER A 257 3.71 -1.30 2.80
C SER A 257 3.69 -0.56 4.14
N ARG A 258 4.24 0.65 4.21
CA ARG A 258 4.25 1.43 5.45
C ARG A 258 2.85 1.89 5.86
N ILE A 259 2.03 2.31 4.90
CA ILE A 259 0.63 2.68 5.15
C ILE A 259 -0.15 1.46 5.62
N ALA A 260 -0.05 0.33 4.90
CA ALA A 260 -0.68 -0.93 5.31
C ALA A 260 -0.21 -1.37 6.71
N ALA A 261 1.08 -1.23 7.03
CA ALA A 261 1.60 -1.53 8.35
C ALA A 261 1.05 -0.63 9.46
N SER A 262 0.88 0.67 9.17
CA SER A 262 0.26 1.62 10.10
C SER A 262 -1.21 1.24 10.37
N ARG A 263 -1.94 0.85 9.33
CA ARG A 263 -3.34 0.38 9.43
C ARG A 263 -3.45 -0.91 10.21
N GLN A 264 -2.66 -1.94 9.88
CA GLN A 264 -2.56 -3.19 10.63
C GLN A 264 -2.36 -2.96 12.13
N LYS A 265 -1.43 -2.07 12.48
CA LYS A 265 -1.16 -1.74 13.89
C LYS A 265 -2.29 -0.97 14.55
N ALA A 266 -2.92 -0.03 13.84
CA ALA A 266 -3.96 0.84 14.37
C ALA A 266 -5.31 0.12 14.51
N TRP A 267 -5.68 -0.69 13.51
CA TRP A 267 -6.99 -1.33 13.40
C TRP A 267 -7.02 -2.68 14.13
N TYR A 268 -5.93 -3.43 14.05
CA TYR A 268 -5.88 -4.83 14.51
C TYR A 268 -4.84 -5.11 15.58
N HIS A 269 -4.03 -4.11 15.95
CA HIS A 269 -2.85 -4.30 16.82
C HIS A 269 -1.89 -5.36 16.28
N HIS A 270 -1.86 -5.53 14.96
CA HIS A 270 -0.96 -6.46 14.29
C HIS A 270 0.41 -5.83 14.03
N GLU A 271 1.46 -6.56 14.38
CA GLU A 271 2.82 -6.22 13.99
C GLU A 271 3.13 -6.76 12.59
N VAL A 272 3.96 -6.02 11.85
CA VAL A 272 4.35 -6.33 10.47
C VAL A 272 5.72 -6.96 10.41
N VAL A 273 5.87 -7.96 9.55
CA VAL A 273 7.16 -8.59 9.27
C VAL A 273 7.79 -7.93 8.05
N TYR A 274 9.07 -7.58 8.16
CA TYR A 274 9.86 -7.15 7.02
C TYR A 274 10.95 -8.20 6.72
N PRO A 275 11.29 -8.44 5.44
CA PRO A 275 12.48 -9.17 5.05
C PRO A 275 13.74 -8.54 5.68
N VAL A 276 14.54 -9.35 6.37
CA VAL A 276 15.76 -8.88 7.04
C VAL A 276 16.92 -8.98 6.06
N VAL A 277 17.22 -7.89 5.37
CA VAL A 277 18.44 -7.81 4.56
C VAL A 277 19.59 -7.53 5.52
N GLU A 278 20.33 -8.57 5.93
CA GLU A 278 21.49 -8.37 6.78
C GLU A 278 22.44 -7.34 6.15
N ARG A 279 22.96 -6.43 6.97
CA ARG A 279 24.01 -5.47 6.53
C ARG A 279 25.23 -6.19 5.92
N GLY A 280 25.37 -7.50 6.15
CA GLY A 280 26.37 -8.38 5.54
C GLY A 280 26.31 -8.49 4.01
N HIS A 281 25.20 -8.19 3.34
CA HIS A 281 25.17 -8.07 1.87
C HIS A 281 25.99 -6.88 1.35
N LYS A 282 26.20 -5.82 2.16
CA LYS A 282 27.21 -4.80 1.85
C LYS A 282 28.64 -5.32 2.04
N ARG A 283 28.89 -6.16 3.06
CA ARG A 283 30.23 -6.64 3.43
C ARG A 283 30.75 -7.75 2.50
N LYS A 284 29.87 -8.66 2.05
CA LYS A 284 30.20 -9.65 1.00
C LYS A 284 30.52 -8.96 -0.34
N ARG A 285 29.95 -7.78 -0.57
CA ARG A 285 30.22 -6.87 -1.70
C ARG A 285 31.61 -6.24 -1.63
N GLU A 286 32.03 -5.73 -0.47
CA GLU A 286 33.40 -5.22 -0.27
C GLU A 286 34.43 -6.31 -0.54
N LEU A 287 34.23 -7.51 0.03
CA LEU A 287 35.11 -8.67 -0.17
C LEU A 287 35.13 -9.19 -1.63
N MET A 288 34.01 -9.13 -2.36
CA MET A 288 33.97 -9.51 -3.78
C MET A 288 34.53 -8.43 -4.71
N SER A 289 34.50 -7.15 -4.32
CA SER A 289 35.16 -6.06 -5.05
C SER A 289 36.67 -6.04 -4.83
N GLU A 290 37.14 -6.38 -3.63
CA GLU A 290 38.58 -6.50 -3.32
C GLU A 290 39.22 -7.70 -4.04
N SER A 291 38.48 -8.79 -4.25
CA SER A 291 38.97 -9.97 -4.98
C SER A 291 39.01 -9.81 -6.50
N ARG A 292 38.38 -8.78 -7.07
CA ARG A 292 38.50 -8.42 -8.51
C ARG A 292 39.55 -7.33 -8.79
N GLY A 293 40.19 -6.78 -7.74
CA GLY A 293 41.19 -5.71 -7.85
C GLY A 293 42.64 -6.18 -7.89
N ASN A 294 42.92 -7.48 -7.99
CA ASN A 294 44.27 -8.02 -7.82
C ASN A 294 44.69 -9.06 -8.89
N GLU A 295 44.14 -8.98 -10.10
CA GLU A 295 44.78 -9.59 -11.28
C GLU A 295 45.76 -8.59 -11.89
N ASP A 296 46.98 -8.67 -11.36
CA ASP A 296 48.19 -7.98 -11.76
C ASP A 296 48.56 -8.39 -13.21
N VAL A 297 48.09 -7.64 -14.21
CA VAL A 297 48.50 -7.80 -15.61
C VAL A 297 49.95 -7.33 -15.74
N ARG A 298 50.89 -8.28 -15.62
CA ARG A 298 52.29 -8.07 -15.98
C ARG A 298 52.44 -8.05 -17.48
N ILE A 299 52.61 -6.86 -18.06
CA ILE A 299 53.17 -6.70 -19.40
C ILE A 299 54.69 -6.85 -19.27
N VAL A 300 55.23 -7.88 -19.92
CA VAL A 300 56.69 -8.09 -20.08
C VAL A 300 57.07 -7.60 -21.46
N PHE A 301 58.07 -6.71 -21.53
CA PHE A 301 58.78 -6.35 -22.75
C PHE A 301 59.96 -7.30 -22.97
#